data_AF-A0A963VRZ8-F1
#
_entry.id   AF-A0A963VRZ8-F1
#
_cell.length_a   1.000
_cell.length_b   1.000
_cell.length_c   1.000
_cell.angle_alpha   90.00
_cell.angle_beta   90.00
_cell.angle_gamma   90.00
#
_symmetry.space_group_name_H-M   'P 1'
#
loop_
_entity.id
_entity.type
_entity.pdbx_description
1 polymer ?
#
loop_
_entity_poly.entity_id
_entity_poly.type
_entity_poly.pdbx_seq_one_letter_code
_entity_poly.pdbx_strand_id
1 'polypeptide(L)'
;MHASDWTIDQAQVLRTFISSSGDDALPVIGTDRLDHFIREGQGEALDAEANALALKYAKMQLLGVATAPYKAGWHIEDPDRDIDIEAWLHRALAGNAVSAFLSGVQPSHPDYAALRAAYASEKDPARKKTLARNMERWRWMPRSLGDDYILVNAPFFEARFWRGGELAGTWKVIVGKTSTPTPVFSAVVTGVTLNPSWYVPASIVRENGGRFSASKGFVYSSGQWRQKPGPGNALGQMKLVMPNPYNVYMHDTPSKDLFDKDVRAFSHGGIRTGDALGFAATLLEGRKNAREIAAVVKGRTTVTTDLAAPLPIYITYFTAAPDKNGVVKIQPDIYGRD
;
A
#
# COMPACT_ATOMS: atom_id res chain seq x y z
N MET A 1 29.33 -37.57 12.33
CA MET A 1 28.24 -36.90 13.06
C MET A 1 28.24 -35.47 12.59
N HIS A 2 27.24 -35.06 11.80
CA HIS A 2 27.00 -33.64 11.58
C HIS A 2 26.71 -33.01 12.95
N ALA A 3 27.33 -31.87 13.27
CA ALA A 3 26.89 -31.08 14.42
C ALA A 3 25.45 -30.64 14.12
N SER A 4 24.54 -30.85 15.07
CA SER A 4 23.14 -30.46 14.90
C SER A 4 23.06 -28.93 14.80
N ASP A 5 22.38 -28.44 13.76
CA ASP A 5 22.25 -27.01 13.51
C ASP A 5 21.25 -26.34 14.48
N TRP A 6 20.30 -27.12 15.01
CA TRP A 6 19.31 -26.65 15.98
C TRP A 6 19.64 -27.07 17.41
N THR A 7 19.48 -26.14 18.34
CA THR A 7 19.36 -26.44 19.77
C THR A 7 17.91 -26.76 20.15
N ILE A 8 17.73 -27.51 21.24
CA ILE A 8 16.40 -27.77 21.79
C ILE A 8 15.68 -26.46 22.13
N ASP A 9 16.38 -25.48 22.69
CA ASP A 9 15.82 -24.17 23.03
C ASP A 9 15.34 -23.43 21.78
N GLN A 10 16.14 -23.42 20.71
CA GLN A 10 15.73 -22.82 19.43
C GLN A 10 14.52 -23.53 18.82
N ALA A 11 14.45 -24.86 18.92
CA ALA A 11 13.29 -25.62 18.45
C ALA A 11 12.02 -25.32 19.27
N GLN A 12 12.15 -25.10 20.58
CA GLN A 12 11.03 -24.67 21.45
C GLN A 12 10.55 -23.25 21.12
N VAL A 13 11.48 -22.34 20.80
CA VAL A 13 11.16 -21.00 20.28
C VAL A 13 10.35 -21.14 18.99
N LEU A 14 10.85 -21.91 18.01
CA LEU A 14 10.15 -22.17 16.76
C LEU A 14 8.74 -22.73 17.01
N ARG A 15 8.63 -23.76 17.86
CA ARG A 15 7.34 -24.36 18.23
C ARG A 15 6.34 -23.31 18.73
N THR A 16 6.76 -22.39 19.59
CA THR A 16 5.91 -21.32 20.13
C THR A 16 5.34 -20.43 19.02
N PHE A 17 6.19 -19.99 18.09
CA PHE A 17 5.74 -19.20 16.93
C PHE A 17 4.76 -19.98 16.07
N ILE A 18 5.05 -21.24 15.76
CA ILE A 18 4.19 -22.09 14.93
C ILE A 18 2.83 -22.30 15.59
N SER A 19 2.79 -22.63 16.88
CA SER A 19 1.53 -22.83 17.62
C SER A 19 0.67 -21.56 17.65
N SER A 20 1.29 -20.38 17.64
CA SER A 20 0.60 -19.08 17.56
C SER A 20 0.21 -18.62 16.15
N SER A 21 0.48 -19.41 15.09
CA SER A 21 0.22 -18.99 13.70
C SER A 21 -1.25 -18.59 13.46
N GLY A 22 -2.19 -19.25 14.16
CA GLY A 22 -3.60 -18.91 14.09
C GLY A 22 -3.93 -17.50 14.58
N ASP A 23 -3.17 -16.97 15.55
CA ASP A 23 -3.33 -15.61 16.07
C ASP A 23 -2.85 -14.55 15.07
N ASP A 24 -2.04 -14.95 14.08
CA ASP A 24 -1.61 -14.12 12.95
C ASP A 24 -2.48 -14.33 11.70
N ALA A 25 -3.65 -14.96 11.85
CA ALA A 25 -4.53 -15.30 10.74
C ALA A 25 -3.87 -16.17 9.65
N LEU A 26 -2.86 -16.96 10.02
CA LEU A 26 -2.23 -17.95 9.16
C LEU A 26 -2.89 -19.33 9.34
N PRO A 27 -2.74 -20.24 8.37
CA PRO A 27 -3.12 -21.64 8.55
C PRO A 27 -2.44 -22.22 9.78
N VAL A 28 -3.21 -22.91 10.62
CA VAL A 28 -2.66 -23.63 11.78
C VAL A 28 -1.76 -24.75 11.27
N ILE A 29 -0.52 -24.77 11.75
CA ILE A 29 0.44 -25.82 11.45
C ILE A 29 0.56 -26.73 12.69
N GLY A 30 0.44 -28.04 12.49
CA GLY A 30 0.64 -29.02 13.57
C GLY A 30 2.12 -29.10 13.98
N THR A 31 2.36 -29.28 15.27
CA THR A 31 3.72 -29.37 15.86
C THR A 31 4.05 -30.78 16.38
N ASP A 32 3.18 -31.78 16.19
CA ASP A 32 3.32 -33.09 16.84
C ASP A 32 4.67 -33.78 16.56
N ARG A 33 5.16 -33.69 15.32
CA ARG A 33 6.47 -34.23 14.92
C ARG A 33 7.63 -33.46 15.54
N LEU A 34 7.56 -32.13 15.53
CA LEU A 34 8.56 -31.28 16.19
C LEU A 34 8.61 -31.57 17.69
N ASP A 35 7.44 -31.70 18.32
CA ASP A 35 7.32 -32.03 19.74
C ASP A 35 7.92 -33.40 20.07
N HIS A 36 7.75 -34.38 19.18
CA HIS A 36 8.41 -35.68 19.29
C HIS A 36 9.93 -35.57 19.22
N PHE A 37 10.49 -34.91 18.21
CA PHE A 37 11.95 -34.79 18.05
C PHE A 37 12.60 -33.92 19.13
N ILE A 38 11.90 -32.91 19.65
CA ILE A 38 12.35 -32.15 20.84
C ILE A 38 12.55 -33.09 22.06
N ARG A 39 11.71 -34.12 22.23
CA ARG A 39 11.85 -35.09 23.32
C ARG A 39 12.96 -36.11 23.08
N GLU A 40 13.20 -36.49 21.83
CA GLU A 40 14.27 -37.45 21.48
C GLU A 40 15.66 -36.84 21.60
N GLY A 41 15.79 -35.52 21.42
CA GLY A 41 17.04 -34.79 21.55
C GLY A 41 17.56 -34.25 20.22
N GLN A 42 18.74 -33.63 20.26
CA GLN A 42 19.36 -33.06 19.06
C GLN A 42 19.77 -34.14 18.06
N GLY A 43 19.64 -33.83 16.78
CA GLY A 43 20.03 -34.72 15.70
C GLY A 43 19.36 -34.35 14.38
N GLU A 44 19.71 -35.09 13.33
CA GLU A 44 19.30 -34.81 11.95
C GLU A 44 17.77 -34.77 11.77
N ALA A 45 17.03 -35.58 12.53
CA ALA A 45 15.56 -35.59 12.48
C ALA A 45 14.94 -34.29 13.02
N LEU A 46 15.48 -33.75 14.11
CA LEU A 46 15.08 -32.45 14.65
C LEU A 46 15.42 -31.33 13.66
N ASP A 47 16.64 -31.34 13.12
CA ASP A 47 17.12 -30.31 12.19
C ASP A 47 16.24 -30.26 10.92
N ALA A 48 15.93 -31.43 10.35
CA ALA A 48 15.10 -31.52 9.15
C ALA A 48 13.67 -31.00 9.38
N GLU A 49 13.03 -31.41 10.48
CA GLU A 49 11.66 -30.97 10.80
C GLU A 49 11.63 -29.47 11.16
N ALA A 50 12.57 -29.00 11.98
CA ALA A 50 12.65 -27.59 12.38
C ALA A 50 12.93 -26.67 11.19
N ASN A 51 13.86 -27.03 10.30
CA ASN A 51 14.11 -26.27 9.07
C ASN A 51 12.87 -26.20 8.18
N ALA A 52 12.22 -27.35 7.93
CA ALA A 52 11.02 -27.39 7.08
C ALA A 52 9.91 -26.48 7.63
N LEU A 53 9.67 -26.52 8.93
CA LEU A 53 8.66 -25.71 9.59
C LEU A 53 9.03 -24.22 9.65
N ALA A 54 10.29 -23.87 9.97
CA ALA A 54 10.76 -22.49 10.01
C ALA A 54 10.67 -21.83 8.65
N LEU A 55 11.12 -22.50 7.58
CA LEU A 55 11.03 -22.00 6.21
C LEU A 55 9.57 -21.90 5.75
N LYS A 56 8.70 -22.85 6.12
CA LYS A 56 7.28 -22.76 5.83
C LYS A 56 6.64 -21.55 6.50
N TYR A 57 6.86 -21.37 7.80
CA TYR A 57 6.36 -20.21 8.55
C TYR A 57 6.87 -18.88 7.95
N ALA A 58 8.17 -18.79 7.65
CA ALA A 58 8.78 -17.63 7.03
C ALA A 58 8.15 -17.29 5.68
N LYS A 59 7.97 -18.28 4.79
CA LYS A 59 7.30 -18.07 3.49
C LYS A 59 5.87 -17.56 3.65
N MET A 60 5.10 -18.12 4.60
CA MET A 60 3.73 -17.68 4.86
C MET A 60 3.67 -16.23 5.36
N GLN A 61 4.61 -15.81 6.20
CA GLN A 61 4.65 -14.42 6.69
C GLN A 61 5.14 -13.43 5.63
N LEU A 62 6.18 -13.80 4.87
CA LEU A 62 6.78 -12.94 3.84
C LEU A 62 5.90 -12.79 2.61
N LEU A 63 5.31 -13.88 2.13
CA LEU A 63 4.66 -13.92 0.81
C LEU A 63 3.15 -14.12 0.90
N GLY A 64 2.62 -14.31 2.11
CA GLY A 64 1.24 -14.69 2.33
C GLY A 64 0.92 -16.13 1.94
N VAL A 65 -0.35 -16.50 2.07
CA VAL A 65 -0.90 -17.84 1.78
C VAL A 65 -2.00 -17.81 0.71
N ALA A 66 -2.39 -16.62 0.26
CA ALA A 66 -3.45 -16.47 -0.74
C ALA A 66 -3.05 -17.01 -2.12
N THR A 67 -4.03 -17.58 -2.82
CA THR A 67 -3.85 -18.10 -4.18
C THR A 67 -3.74 -16.98 -5.21
N ALA A 68 -3.18 -17.28 -6.39
CA ALA A 68 -3.02 -16.29 -7.47
C ALA A 68 -4.33 -15.55 -7.86
N PRO A 69 -5.51 -16.20 -7.93
CA PRO A 69 -6.78 -15.48 -8.16
C PRO A 69 -7.09 -14.38 -7.13
N TYR A 70 -6.77 -14.58 -5.84
CA TYR A 70 -6.98 -13.55 -4.82
C TYR A 70 -6.02 -12.36 -4.98
N LYS A 71 -4.86 -12.57 -5.62
CA LYS A 71 -3.85 -11.54 -5.89
C LYS A 71 -3.99 -10.90 -7.28
N ALA A 72 -4.92 -11.34 -8.13
CA ALA A 72 -4.94 -10.97 -9.56
C ALA A 72 -5.05 -9.47 -9.85
N GLY A 73 -5.61 -8.68 -8.91
CA GLY A 73 -5.72 -7.21 -9.01
C GLY A 73 -4.64 -6.44 -8.24
N TRP A 74 -3.64 -7.13 -7.67
CA TRP A 74 -2.57 -6.54 -6.87
C TRP A 74 -1.33 -6.33 -7.73
N HIS A 75 -1.13 -5.11 -8.23
CA HIS A 75 0.00 -4.77 -9.10
C HIS A 75 1.07 -3.94 -8.39
N ILE A 76 1.29 -4.24 -7.12
CA ILE A 76 2.45 -3.75 -6.37
C ILE A 76 3.49 -4.87 -6.45
N GLU A 77 4.67 -4.51 -6.94
CA GLU A 77 5.80 -5.45 -6.99
C GLU A 77 6.25 -5.74 -5.57
N ASP A 78 6.51 -7.02 -5.29
CA ASP A 78 6.96 -7.50 -3.99
C ASP A 78 8.39 -8.05 -4.18
N PRO A 79 9.42 -7.26 -3.86
CA PRO A 79 10.82 -7.69 -3.99
C PRO A 79 11.20 -8.73 -2.92
N ASP A 80 10.38 -8.94 -1.89
CA ASP A 80 10.72 -9.86 -0.80
C ASP A 80 10.71 -11.33 -1.23
N ARG A 81 10.14 -11.63 -2.41
CA ARG A 81 10.20 -12.94 -3.06
C ARG A 81 11.63 -13.41 -3.35
N ASP A 82 12.57 -12.47 -3.50
CA ASP A 82 13.97 -12.75 -3.84
C ASP A 82 14.86 -12.88 -2.59
N ILE A 83 14.28 -12.74 -1.38
CA ILE A 83 15.02 -12.93 -0.13
C ILE A 83 15.42 -14.41 0.00
N ASP A 84 16.72 -14.65 0.16
CA ASP A 84 17.25 -15.96 0.54
C ASP A 84 16.97 -16.24 2.02
N ILE A 85 15.75 -16.74 2.27
CA ILE A 85 15.26 -17.07 3.61
C ILE A 85 16.02 -18.23 4.25
N GLU A 86 16.62 -19.11 3.44
CA GLU A 86 17.37 -20.27 3.92
C GLU A 86 18.72 -19.79 4.46
N ALA A 87 19.44 -18.98 3.69
CA ALA A 87 20.66 -18.35 4.17
C ALA A 87 20.41 -17.45 5.39
N TRP A 88 19.25 -16.77 5.46
CA TRP A 88 18.89 -15.99 6.65
C TRP A 88 18.66 -16.90 7.88
N LEU A 89 17.91 -17.99 7.73
CA LEU A 89 17.71 -18.96 8.81
C LEU A 89 19.04 -19.54 9.30
N HIS A 90 19.94 -19.94 8.40
CA HIS A 90 21.27 -20.46 8.76
C HIS A 90 22.09 -19.44 9.57
N ARG A 91 22.11 -18.18 9.15
CA ARG A 91 22.78 -17.11 9.93
C ARG A 91 22.14 -16.93 11.31
N ALA A 92 20.82 -17.05 11.39
CA ALA A 92 20.09 -16.92 12.65
C ALA A 92 20.39 -18.09 13.60
N LEU A 93 20.50 -19.32 13.10
CA LEU A 93 20.88 -20.49 13.90
C LEU A 93 22.29 -20.34 14.48
N ALA A 94 23.27 -20.00 13.63
CA ALA A 94 24.66 -19.79 14.04
C ALA A 94 24.82 -18.63 15.05
N GLY A 95 23.98 -17.60 14.95
CA GLY A 95 24.00 -16.42 15.83
C GLY A 95 23.08 -16.50 17.05
N ASN A 96 22.43 -17.65 17.31
CA ASN A 96 21.39 -17.80 18.32
C ASN A 96 20.27 -16.73 18.26
N ALA A 97 19.86 -16.41 17.03
CA ALA A 97 18.93 -15.32 16.69
C ALA A 97 17.64 -15.83 16.02
N VAL A 98 17.24 -17.09 16.26
CA VAL A 98 16.03 -17.70 15.66
C VAL A 98 14.76 -16.90 15.97
N SER A 99 14.60 -16.40 17.21
CA SER A 99 13.46 -15.54 17.54
C SER A 99 13.44 -14.26 16.70
N ALA A 100 14.61 -13.65 16.47
CA ALA A 100 14.72 -12.43 15.67
C ALA A 100 14.44 -12.71 14.18
N PHE A 101 14.84 -13.88 13.66
CA PHE A 101 14.45 -14.34 12.33
C PHE A 101 12.92 -14.48 12.21
N LEU A 102 12.28 -15.21 13.13
CA LEU A 102 10.84 -15.49 13.09
C LEU A 102 9.97 -14.22 13.28
N SER A 103 10.39 -13.29 14.12
CA SER A 103 9.75 -11.96 14.21
C SER A 103 10.08 -11.09 13.00
N GLY A 104 11.30 -11.19 12.48
CA GLY A 104 11.79 -10.37 11.37
C GLY A 104 11.06 -10.65 10.06
N VAL A 105 10.61 -11.87 9.81
CA VAL A 105 9.87 -12.24 8.59
C VAL A 105 8.43 -11.70 8.52
N GLN A 106 7.91 -11.14 9.61
CA GLN A 106 6.58 -10.53 9.63
C GLN A 106 6.59 -9.16 8.93
N PRO A 107 5.45 -8.71 8.37
CA PRO A 107 5.31 -7.33 7.91
C PRO A 107 5.63 -6.35 9.07
N SER A 108 6.52 -5.40 8.82
CA SER A 108 7.04 -4.47 9.83
C SER A 108 6.22 -3.18 9.97
N HIS A 109 5.26 -2.95 9.09
CA HIS A 109 4.52 -1.69 9.05
C HIS A 109 3.59 -1.52 10.28
N PRO A 110 3.51 -0.31 10.88
CA PRO A 110 2.66 -0.07 12.06
C PRO A 110 1.19 -0.47 11.89
N ASP A 111 0.62 -0.25 10.70
CA ASP A 111 -0.75 -0.70 10.41
C ASP A 111 -0.95 -2.21 10.49
N TYR A 112 0.04 -3.02 10.09
CA TYR A 112 -0.05 -4.46 10.23
C TYR A 112 -0.06 -4.85 11.71
N ALA A 113 0.80 -4.23 12.52
CA ALA A 113 0.82 -4.46 13.97
C ALA A 113 -0.53 -4.11 14.63
N ALA A 114 -1.17 -3.00 14.23
CA ALA A 114 -2.50 -2.63 14.71
C ALA A 114 -3.58 -3.64 14.29
N LEU A 115 -3.54 -4.12 13.04
CA LEU A 115 -4.47 -5.15 12.56
C LEU A 115 -4.30 -6.48 13.30
N ARG A 116 -3.06 -6.90 13.55
CA ARG A 116 -2.72 -8.11 14.31
C ARG A 116 -3.27 -8.03 15.74
N ALA A 117 -3.05 -6.90 16.42
CA ALA A 117 -3.60 -6.66 17.76
C ALA A 117 -5.14 -6.69 17.77
N ALA A 118 -5.78 -6.05 16.78
CA ALA A 118 -7.24 -6.09 16.64
C ALA A 118 -7.74 -7.51 16.40
N TYR A 119 -7.10 -8.28 15.50
CA TYR A 119 -7.47 -9.65 15.17
C TYR A 119 -7.44 -10.59 16.38
N ALA A 120 -6.39 -10.49 17.20
CA ALA A 120 -6.23 -11.31 18.41
C ALA A 120 -7.39 -11.10 19.39
N SER A 121 -7.89 -9.86 19.52
CA SER A 121 -8.98 -9.52 20.43
C SER A 121 -10.40 -9.66 19.84
N GLU A 122 -10.52 -9.75 18.51
CA GLU A 122 -11.81 -9.78 17.82
C GLU A 122 -12.54 -11.12 18.00
N LYS A 123 -13.82 -11.02 18.33
CA LYS A 123 -14.71 -12.16 18.61
C LYS A 123 -15.76 -12.36 17.52
N ASP A 124 -16.11 -11.30 16.79
CA ASP A 124 -17.06 -11.40 15.69
C ASP A 124 -16.42 -12.10 14.48
N PRO A 125 -16.96 -13.25 14.01
CA PRO A 125 -16.34 -14.02 12.93
C PRO A 125 -16.24 -13.25 11.60
N ALA A 126 -17.22 -12.39 11.29
CA ALA A 126 -17.22 -11.65 10.04
C ALA A 126 -16.13 -10.56 10.05
N ARG A 127 -16.04 -9.79 11.13
CA ARG A 127 -14.97 -8.80 11.33
C ARG A 127 -13.61 -9.46 11.39
N LYS A 128 -13.47 -10.59 12.08
CA LYS A 128 -12.22 -11.36 12.16
C LYS A 128 -11.75 -11.83 10.79
N LYS A 129 -12.68 -12.25 9.91
CA LYS A 129 -12.38 -12.58 8.51
C LYS A 129 -11.90 -11.37 7.70
N THR A 130 -12.51 -10.19 7.88
CA THR A 130 -12.04 -8.95 7.23
C THR A 130 -10.65 -8.54 7.72
N LEU A 131 -10.38 -8.64 9.02
CA LEU A 131 -9.05 -8.38 9.59
C LEU A 131 -8.00 -9.33 9.00
N ALA A 132 -8.28 -10.64 8.97
CA ALA A 132 -7.41 -11.64 8.35
C ALA A 132 -7.07 -11.32 6.89
N ARG A 133 -8.06 -10.93 6.08
CA ARG A 133 -7.87 -10.55 4.67
C ARG A 133 -6.95 -9.34 4.52
N ASN A 134 -7.06 -8.35 5.40
CA ASN A 134 -6.22 -7.16 5.33
C ASN A 134 -4.81 -7.40 5.88
N MET A 135 -4.66 -8.25 6.91
CA MET A 135 -3.35 -8.76 7.34
C MET A 135 -2.66 -9.53 6.21
N GLU A 136 -3.41 -10.34 5.47
CA GLU A 136 -2.89 -11.06 4.30
C GLU A 136 -2.43 -10.11 3.19
N ARG A 137 -3.19 -9.05 2.89
CA ARG A 137 -2.77 -8.01 1.92
C ARG A 137 -1.47 -7.29 2.33
N TRP A 138 -1.22 -7.11 3.62
CA TRP A 138 0.04 -6.56 4.12
C TRP A 138 1.24 -7.48 3.84
N ARG A 139 1.04 -8.79 3.74
CA ARG A 139 2.06 -9.75 3.30
C ARG A 139 2.29 -9.75 1.79
N TRP A 140 1.56 -8.94 1.04
CA TRP A 140 1.77 -8.74 -0.40
C TRP A 140 2.41 -7.36 -0.68
N MET A 141 2.62 -6.55 0.36
CA MET A 141 3.36 -5.30 0.27
C MET A 141 4.85 -5.59 0.49
N PRO A 142 5.75 -4.81 -0.15
CA PRO A 142 7.15 -4.81 0.22
C PRO A 142 7.29 -4.52 1.72
N ARG A 143 8.16 -5.25 2.40
CA ARG A 143 8.51 -5.02 3.81
C ARG A 143 9.15 -3.66 4.04
N SER A 144 9.92 -3.18 3.06
CA SER A 144 10.45 -1.82 3.04
C SER A 144 9.74 -0.99 1.99
N LEU A 145 8.99 0.02 2.44
CA LEU A 145 8.33 1.00 1.57
C LEU A 145 9.22 2.24 1.30
N GLY A 146 10.45 2.23 1.82
CA GLY A 146 11.32 3.40 1.91
C GLY A 146 11.11 4.20 3.20
N ASP A 147 12.01 5.15 3.46
CA ASP A 147 11.94 6.03 4.64
C ASP A 147 10.75 7.01 4.54
N ASP A 148 10.54 7.54 3.33
CA ASP A 148 9.46 8.46 2.99
C ASP A 148 8.63 7.85 1.85
N TYR A 149 7.31 7.84 1.97
CA TYR A 149 6.41 7.33 0.94
C TYR A 149 4.97 7.85 1.10
N ILE A 150 4.18 7.76 0.03
CA ILE A 150 2.75 8.04 0.06
C ILE A 150 1.98 6.71 0.00
N LEU A 151 1.01 6.53 0.90
CA LEU A 151 0.10 5.39 0.92
C LEU A 151 -1.33 5.87 0.70
N VAL A 152 -1.88 5.61 -0.48
CA VAL A 152 -3.28 5.92 -0.83
C VAL A 152 -4.14 4.70 -0.55
N ASN A 153 -5.06 4.79 0.42
CA ASN A 153 -5.97 3.70 0.73
C ASN A 153 -7.38 4.00 0.18
N ALA A 154 -7.76 3.31 -0.90
CA ALA A 154 -8.97 3.65 -1.65
C ALA A 154 -10.28 3.49 -0.84
N PRO A 155 -10.53 2.39 -0.09
CA PRO A 155 -11.72 2.27 0.76
C PRO A 155 -11.83 3.33 1.87
N PHE A 156 -10.70 3.84 2.36
CA PHE A 156 -10.66 4.88 3.37
C PHE A 156 -10.76 6.29 2.78
N PHE A 157 -10.64 6.41 1.45
CA PHE A 157 -10.66 7.70 0.76
C PHE A 157 -9.62 8.69 1.34
N GLU A 158 -8.42 8.18 1.63
CA GLU A 158 -7.31 8.93 2.22
C GLU A 158 -5.97 8.63 1.52
N ALA A 159 -5.11 9.64 1.47
CA ALA A 159 -3.70 9.53 1.17
C ALA A 159 -2.90 9.93 2.41
N ARG A 160 -2.03 9.03 2.87
CA ARG A 160 -1.14 9.26 4.01
C ARG A 160 0.28 9.46 3.52
N PHE A 161 0.97 10.48 4.03
CA PHE A 161 2.38 10.69 3.80
C PHE A 161 3.17 10.24 5.03
N TRP A 162 4.05 9.28 4.84
CA TRP A 162 4.95 8.78 5.87
C TRP A 162 6.34 9.36 5.66
N ARG A 163 7.00 9.73 6.76
CA ARG A 163 8.36 10.28 6.77
C ARG A 163 9.11 9.74 7.97
N GLY A 164 10.25 9.10 7.73
CA GLY A 164 11.08 8.49 8.79
C GLY A 164 10.31 7.50 9.67
N GLY A 165 9.34 6.77 9.11
CA GLY A 165 8.50 5.83 9.86
C GLY A 165 7.33 6.44 10.64
N GLU A 166 7.14 7.76 10.59
CA GLU A 166 6.03 8.46 11.25
C GLU A 166 5.01 9.00 10.23
N LEU A 167 3.73 9.09 10.65
CA LEU A 167 2.68 9.67 9.84
C LEU A 167 2.79 11.21 9.83
N ALA A 168 3.35 11.77 8.77
CA ALA A 168 3.57 13.20 8.62
C ALA A 168 2.33 13.98 8.17
N GLY A 169 1.36 13.32 7.52
CA GLY A 169 0.10 13.97 7.15
C GLY A 169 -0.90 13.05 6.47
N THR A 170 -2.17 13.47 6.47
CA THR A 170 -3.28 12.76 5.82
C THR A 170 -4.13 13.73 5.01
N TRP A 171 -4.43 13.35 3.77
CA TRP A 171 -5.30 14.10 2.86
C TRP A 171 -6.51 13.26 2.46
N LYS A 172 -7.68 13.88 2.47
CA LYS A 172 -8.87 13.28 1.85
C LYS A 172 -8.64 13.12 0.35
N VAL A 173 -9.03 11.98 -0.19
CA VAL A 173 -9.05 11.73 -1.63
C VAL A 173 -10.43 11.31 -2.12
N ILE A 174 -10.65 11.45 -3.44
CA ILE A 174 -11.75 10.86 -4.20
C ILE A 174 -11.13 9.84 -5.16
N VAL A 175 -11.67 8.64 -5.19
CA VAL A 175 -11.22 7.53 -6.04
C VAL A 175 -12.24 7.20 -7.13
N GLY A 176 -11.92 6.22 -7.96
CA GLY A 176 -12.76 5.74 -9.06
C GLY A 176 -14.16 5.32 -8.61
N LYS A 177 -15.14 5.44 -9.50
CA LYS A 177 -16.46 4.82 -9.33
C LYS A 177 -16.33 3.30 -9.32
N THR A 178 -17.35 2.60 -8.87
CA THR A 178 -17.41 1.12 -8.93
C THR A 178 -17.31 0.58 -10.36
N SER A 179 -17.81 1.33 -11.35
CA SER A 179 -17.70 1.00 -12.79
C SER A 179 -16.33 1.33 -13.41
N THR A 180 -15.50 2.13 -12.75
CA THR A 180 -14.16 2.53 -13.19
C THR A 180 -13.22 2.59 -11.97
N PRO A 181 -13.01 1.46 -11.29
CA PRO A 181 -12.36 1.42 -9.99
C PRO A 181 -10.89 1.85 -10.10
N THR A 182 -10.39 2.53 -9.08
CA THR A 182 -8.95 2.82 -8.99
C THR A 182 -8.17 1.50 -8.83
N PRO A 183 -7.19 1.20 -9.71
CA PRO A 183 -6.39 -0.02 -9.62
C PRO A 183 -5.44 0.03 -8.42
N VAL A 184 -5.02 -1.14 -7.93
CA VAL A 184 -3.96 -1.26 -6.92
C VAL A 184 -2.63 -1.38 -7.65
N PHE A 185 -1.69 -0.47 -7.37
CA PHE A 185 -0.37 -0.46 -7.98
C PHE A 185 0.60 0.42 -7.20
N SER A 186 1.89 0.33 -7.55
CA SER A 186 2.92 1.25 -7.06
C SER A 186 3.50 2.08 -8.20
N ALA A 187 3.96 3.28 -7.86
CA ALA A 187 4.63 4.20 -8.77
C ALA A 187 5.65 5.03 -8.01
N VAL A 188 6.41 5.86 -8.72
CA VAL A 188 7.33 6.84 -8.13
C VAL A 188 6.89 8.23 -8.56
N VAL A 189 6.70 9.11 -7.60
CA VAL A 189 6.47 10.53 -7.82
C VAL A 189 7.83 11.20 -8.01
N THR A 190 7.99 11.99 -9.07
CA THR A 190 9.24 12.72 -9.34
C THR A 190 9.07 14.23 -9.27
N GLY A 191 7.83 14.71 -9.30
CA GLY A 191 7.54 16.15 -9.34
C GLY A 191 6.07 16.47 -9.18
N VAL A 192 5.79 17.77 -9.16
CA VAL A 192 4.45 18.34 -9.12
C VAL A 192 4.30 19.30 -10.29
N THR A 193 3.26 19.12 -11.09
CA THR A 193 2.82 20.07 -12.12
C THR A 193 1.72 20.96 -11.56
N LEU A 194 1.99 22.25 -11.44
CA LEU A 194 1.02 23.30 -11.14
C LEU A 194 0.37 23.82 -12.43
N ASN A 195 -0.91 24.13 -12.36
CA ASN A 195 -1.75 24.53 -13.49
C ASN A 195 -1.61 23.54 -14.68
N PRO A 196 -1.88 22.24 -14.49
CA PRO A 196 -1.71 21.24 -15.54
C PRO A 196 -2.68 21.48 -16.71
N SER A 197 -2.22 21.19 -17.93
CA SER A 197 -3.14 20.90 -19.03
C SER A 197 -3.71 19.50 -18.86
N TRP A 198 -4.98 19.30 -19.21
CA TRP A 198 -5.60 17.99 -19.15
C TRP A 198 -5.76 17.40 -20.55
N TYR A 199 -5.09 16.27 -20.80
CA TYR A 199 -5.29 15.48 -22.01
C TYR A 199 -6.43 14.48 -21.75
N VAL A 200 -7.52 14.62 -22.50
CA VAL A 200 -8.75 13.87 -22.23
C VAL A 200 -8.59 12.41 -22.71
N PRO A 201 -8.76 11.41 -21.83
CA PRO A 201 -8.74 10.00 -22.22
C PRO A 201 -9.84 9.65 -23.23
N ALA A 202 -9.56 8.72 -24.14
CA ALA A 202 -10.50 8.31 -25.19
C ALA A 202 -11.84 7.78 -24.65
N SER A 203 -11.83 7.14 -23.48
CA SER A 203 -13.05 6.70 -22.79
C SER A 203 -13.98 7.86 -22.43
N ILE A 204 -13.43 8.94 -21.88
CA ILE A 204 -14.19 10.15 -21.52
C ILE A 204 -14.65 10.89 -22.77
N VAL A 205 -13.83 10.93 -23.83
CA VAL A 205 -14.25 11.47 -25.13
C VAL A 205 -15.48 10.73 -25.65
N ARG A 206 -15.50 9.39 -25.60
CA ARG A 206 -16.63 8.58 -26.02
C ARG A 206 -17.87 8.80 -25.15
N GLU A 207 -17.70 8.82 -23.83
CA GLU A 207 -18.78 9.09 -22.87
C GLU A 207 -19.42 10.47 -23.09
N ASN A 208 -18.62 11.48 -23.44
CA ASN A 208 -19.09 12.84 -23.72
C ASN A 208 -19.61 13.05 -25.16
N GLY A 209 -19.77 11.99 -25.96
CA GLY A 209 -20.25 12.09 -27.34
C GLY A 209 -19.25 12.73 -28.32
N GLY A 210 -17.97 12.76 -27.96
CA GLY A 210 -16.86 13.15 -28.86
C GLY A 210 -16.59 14.64 -28.98
N ARG A 211 -17.39 15.52 -28.36
CA ARG A 211 -17.29 16.98 -28.52
C ARG A 211 -17.13 17.69 -27.18
N PHE A 212 -16.20 18.64 -27.11
CA PHE A 212 -16.00 19.49 -25.94
C PHE A 212 -16.11 20.97 -26.30
N SER A 213 -16.59 21.78 -25.36
CA SER A 213 -16.80 23.21 -25.60
C SER A 213 -15.50 24.01 -25.51
N ALA A 214 -15.20 24.79 -26.55
CA ALA A 214 -14.11 25.78 -26.52
C ALA A 214 -14.27 26.81 -25.39
N SER A 215 -15.51 27.18 -25.04
CA SER A 215 -15.78 28.09 -23.92
C SER A 215 -15.38 27.53 -22.55
N LYS A 216 -15.26 26.20 -22.43
CA LYS A 216 -14.75 25.51 -21.24
C LYS A 216 -13.24 25.27 -21.29
N GLY A 217 -12.54 25.90 -22.23
CA GLY A 217 -11.09 25.83 -22.39
C GLY A 217 -10.58 24.59 -23.14
N PHE A 218 -11.47 23.82 -23.77
CA PHE A 218 -11.06 22.67 -24.57
C PHE A 218 -10.57 23.09 -25.95
N VAL A 219 -9.50 22.44 -26.39
CA VAL A 219 -8.95 22.54 -27.74
C VAL A 219 -8.71 21.14 -28.29
N TYR A 220 -8.91 20.97 -29.59
CA TYR A 220 -8.58 19.73 -30.29
C TYR A 220 -7.34 19.97 -31.16
N SER A 221 -6.30 19.19 -30.98
CA SER A 221 -5.05 19.31 -31.73
C SER A 221 -4.35 17.96 -31.80
N SER A 222 -3.71 17.64 -32.93
CA SER A 222 -2.97 16.39 -33.15
C SER A 222 -3.76 15.13 -32.79
N GLY A 223 -5.06 15.10 -33.11
CA GLY A 223 -5.91 13.93 -32.86
C GLY A 223 -6.45 13.82 -31.43
N GLN A 224 -6.13 14.75 -30.52
CA GLN A 224 -6.45 14.63 -29.09
C GLN A 224 -7.13 15.88 -28.52
N TRP A 225 -8.13 15.66 -27.66
CA TRP A 225 -8.74 16.73 -26.87
C TRP A 225 -7.86 17.10 -25.68
N ARG A 226 -7.64 18.40 -25.50
CA ARG A 226 -6.90 18.96 -24.35
C ARG A 226 -7.69 20.11 -23.73
N GLN A 227 -7.84 20.11 -22.41
CA GLN A 227 -8.31 21.27 -21.66
C GLN A 227 -7.11 22.12 -21.21
N LYS A 228 -7.15 23.41 -21.51
CA LYS A 228 -6.12 24.38 -21.08
C LYS A 228 -6.15 24.56 -19.55
N PRO A 229 -5.05 25.01 -18.93
CA PRO A 229 -5.04 25.35 -17.51
C PRO A 229 -6.07 26.43 -17.18
N GLY A 230 -6.68 26.33 -15.99
CA GLY A 230 -7.64 27.32 -15.50
C GLY A 230 -8.54 26.77 -14.39
N PRO A 231 -9.37 27.63 -13.75
CA PRO A 231 -10.20 27.24 -12.62
C PRO A 231 -11.20 26.11 -12.91
N GLY A 232 -11.66 25.99 -14.17
CA GLY A 232 -12.57 24.92 -14.61
C GLY A 232 -11.86 23.68 -15.17
N ASN A 233 -10.53 23.58 -15.08
CA ASN A 233 -9.78 22.44 -15.57
C ASN A 233 -10.10 21.19 -14.73
N ALA A 234 -10.40 20.05 -15.35
CA ALA A 234 -10.80 18.84 -14.64
C ALA A 234 -9.68 18.25 -13.73
N LEU A 235 -8.41 18.55 -14.02
CA LEU A 235 -7.27 18.23 -13.15
C LEU A 235 -7.01 19.28 -12.06
N GLY A 236 -7.81 20.34 -11.98
CA GLY A 236 -7.62 21.45 -11.06
C GLY A 236 -6.29 22.16 -11.27
N GLN A 237 -5.65 22.55 -10.16
CA GLN A 237 -4.44 23.38 -10.15
C GLN A 237 -3.15 22.63 -9.83
N MET A 238 -3.24 21.32 -9.56
CA MET A 238 -2.09 20.48 -9.17
C MET A 238 -2.25 19.08 -9.76
N LYS A 239 -1.14 18.50 -10.23
CA LYS A 239 -1.06 17.10 -10.62
C LYS A 239 0.32 16.56 -10.24
N LEU A 240 0.38 15.37 -9.64
CA LEU A 240 1.63 14.66 -9.44
C LEU A 240 2.20 14.12 -10.75
N VAL A 241 3.52 14.21 -10.91
CA VAL A 241 4.27 13.54 -11.96
C VAL A 241 4.61 12.13 -11.48
N MET A 242 3.79 11.16 -11.86
CA MET A 242 3.92 9.75 -11.48
C MET A 242 3.61 8.83 -12.67
N PRO A 243 4.56 8.61 -13.60
CA PRO A 243 4.34 7.71 -14.73
C PRO A 243 3.90 6.31 -14.27
N ASN A 244 2.86 5.76 -14.89
CA ASN A 244 2.32 4.44 -14.57
C ASN A 244 1.54 3.87 -15.77
N PRO A 245 1.41 2.53 -15.90
CA PRO A 245 0.76 1.91 -17.06
C PRO A 245 -0.77 2.05 -17.06
N TYR A 246 -1.37 2.53 -15.97
CA TYR A 246 -2.82 2.63 -15.81
C TYR A 246 -3.40 4.00 -16.20
N ASN A 247 -2.55 4.96 -16.58
CA ASN A 247 -2.93 6.36 -16.82
C ASN A 247 -3.67 6.99 -15.62
N VAL A 248 -3.35 6.55 -14.41
CA VAL A 248 -3.91 7.10 -13.16
C VAL A 248 -3.12 8.34 -12.77
N TYR A 249 -3.83 9.38 -12.35
CA TYR A 249 -3.23 10.63 -11.87
C TYR A 249 -3.66 10.86 -10.43
N MET A 250 -2.77 11.39 -9.59
CA MET A 250 -3.13 12.04 -8.34
C MET A 250 -3.10 13.54 -8.59
N HIS A 251 -4.25 14.20 -8.46
CA HIS A 251 -4.43 15.56 -8.95
C HIS A 251 -5.48 16.33 -8.16
N ASP A 252 -5.61 17.61 -8.43
CA ASP A 252 -6.63 18.49 -7.87
C ASP A 252 -7.98 18.37 -8.61
N THR A 253 -9.03 19.05 -8.16
CA THR A 253 -10.31 19.10 -8.86
C THR A 253 -11.07 20.39 -8.56
N PRO A 254 -11.86 20.92 -9.52
CA PRO A 254 -12.77 22.02 -9.25
C PRO A 254 -13.97 21.61 -8.38
N SER A 255 -14.30 20.32 -8.31
CA SER A 255 -15.43 19.78 -7.51
C SER A 255 -15.03 19.56 -6.05
N LYS A 256 -14.80 20.65 -5.31
CA LYS A 256 -14.31 20.62 -3.92
C LYS A 256 -15.36 20.12 -2.91
N ASP A 257 -16.63 20.35 -3.20
CA ASP A 257 -17.79 19.91 -2.41
C ASP A 257 -17.87 18.38 -2.25
N LEU A 258 -17.29 17.61 -3.18
CA LEU A 258 -17.29 16.15 -3.12
C LEU A 258 -16.41 15.59 -1.97
N PHE A 259 -15.51 16.39 -1.39
CA PHE A 259 -14.70 15.96 -0.24
C PHE A 259 -15.47 15.98 1.09
N ASP A 260 -16.68 16.53 1.10
CA ASP A 260 -17.59 16.51 2.25
C ASP A 260 -18.51 15.28 2.26
N LYS A 261 -18.42 14.43 1.24
CA LYS A 261 -19.15 13.15 1.19
C LYS A 261 -18.38 12.08 1.96
N ASP A 262 -19.12 11.19 2.63
CA ASP A 262 -18.55 10.04 3.32
C ASP A 262 -17.95 9.03 2.34
N VAL A 263 -18.73 8.67 1.31
CA VAL A 263 -18.30 7.79 0.21
C VAL A 263 -17.81 8.65 -0.96
N ARG A 264 -16.52 8.56 -1.30
CA ARG A 264 -15.85 9.41 -2.29
C ARG A 264 -15.39 8.66 -3.54
N ALA A 265 -16.24 7.79 -4.06
CA ALA A 265 -16.01 7.02 -5.29
C ALA A 265 -16.65 7.69 -6.53
N PHE A 266 -16.12 8.85 -6.95
CA PHE A 266 -16.72 9.69 -8.00
C PHE A 266 -15.86 9.88 -9.25
N SER A 267 -14.61 9.43 -9.26
CA SER A 267 -13.67 9.66 -10.36
C SER A 267 -13.81 8.60 -11.47
N HIS A 268 -13.07 8.78 -12.58
CA HIS A 268 -12.95 7.80 -13.67
C HIS A 268 -11.65 6.97 -13.56
N GLY A 269 -11.26 6.61 -12.34
CA GLY A 269 -10.05 5.83 -12.03
C GLY A 269 -8.90 6.66 -11.43
N GLY A 270 -8.87 7.97 -11.68
CA GLY A 270 -7.90 8.91 -11.06
C GLY A 270 -8.14 9.14 -9.56
N ILE A 271 -7.18 9.78 -8.89
CA ILE A 271 -7.23 10.10 -7.46
C ILE A 271 -7.28 11.63 -7.34
N ARG A 272 -8.42 12.18 -6.91
CA ARG A 272 -8.53 13.63 -6.67
C ARG A 272 -8.16 13.92 -5.22
N THR A 273 -7.39 14.98 -4.98
CA THR A 273 -6.83 15.35 -3.68
C THR A 273 -7.54 16.58 -3.15
N GLY A 274 -7.98 16.56 -1.89
CA GLY A 274 -8.77 17.65 -1.29
C GLY A 274 -7.99 18.96 -1.20
N ASP A 275 -7.07 19.03 -0.24
CA ASP A 275 -6.09 20.12 -0.12
C ASP A 275 -4.88 19.85 -1.04
N ALA A 276 -5.13 19.91 -2.34
CA ALA A 276 -4.13 19.62 -3.35
C ALA A 276 -2.92 20.59 -3.32
N LEU A 277 -3.14 21.86 -3.00
CA LEU A 277 -2.06 22.85 -2.96
C LEU A 277 -1.24 22.74 -1.66
N GLY A 278 -1.89 22.47 -0.52
CA GLY A 278 -1.17 22.14 0.71
C GLY A 278 -0.38 20.85 0.57
N PHE A 279 -0.95 19.83 -0.09
CA PHE A 279 -0.22 18.60 -0.41
C PHE A 279 1.00 18.87 -1.29
N ALA A 280 0.86 19.68 -2.34
CA ALA A 280 2.01 20.10 -3.15
C ALA A 280 3.06 20.87 -2.34
N ALA A 281 2.65 21.72 -1.40
CA ALA A 281 3.57 22.44 -0.53
C ALA A 281 4.36 21.49 0.38
N THR A 282 3.72 20.45 0.92
CA THR A 282 4.40 19.39 1.69
C THR A 282 5.41 18.65 0.83
N LEU A 283 5.04 18.26 -0.38
CA LEU A 283 5.92 17.48 -1.26
C LEU A 283 7.09 18.31 -1.83
N LEU A 284 6.88 19.61 -2.05
CA LEU A 284 7.89 20.53 -2.57
C LEU A 284 8.68 21.25 -1.47
N GLU A 285 8.62 20.77 -0.23
CA GLU A 285 9.42 21.33 0.87
C GLU A 285 10.91 21.38 0.47
N GLY A 286 11.56 22.53 0.75
CA GLY A 286 12.93 22.82 0.31
C GLY A 286 13.09 23.18 -1.18
N ARG A 287 12.02 23.10 -2.00
CA ARG A 287 12.01 23.45 -3.44
C ARG A 287 11.11 24.64 -3.74
N LYS A 288 9.90 24.64 -3.18
CA LYS A 288 8.92 25.74 -3.25
C LYS A 288 8.09 25.81 -1.98
N ASN A 289 7.94 27.00 -1.42
CA ASN A 289 7.01 27.24 -0.33
C ASN A 289 5.59 27.56 -0.83
N ALA A 290 4.63 27.62 0.09
CA ALA A 290 3.23 27.90 -0.21
C ALA A 290 2.99 29.24 -0.94
N ARG A 291 3.79 30.29 -0.66
CA ARG A 291 3.65 31.59 -1.33
C ARG A 291 4.07 31.52 -2.79
N GLU A 292 5.16 30.81 -3.08
CA GLU A 292 5.63 30.59 -4.45
C GLU A 292 4.65 29.74 -5.26
N ILE A 293 4.10 28.69 -4.65
CA ILE A 293 3.05 27.86 -5.26
C ILE A 293 1.83 28.73 -5.58
N ALA A 294 1.36 29.54 -4.63
CA ALA A 294 0.22 30.44 -4.84
C ALA A 294 0.48 31.46 -5.97
N ALA A 295 1.71 31.98 -6.07
CA ALA A 295 2.10 32.89 -7.16
C ALA A 295 2.04 32.21 -8.53
N VAL A 296 2.53 30.98 -8.65
CA VAL A 296 2.43 30.18 -9.89
C VAL A 296 0.97 29.92 -10.25
N VAL A 297 0.16 29.49 -9.28
CA VAL A 297 -1.27 29.23 -9.47
C VAL A 297 -2.00 30.49 -9.96
N LYS A 298 -1.73 31.65 -9.35
CA LYS A 298 -2.29 32.95 -9.77
C LYS A 298 -1.87 33.33 -11.19
N GLY A 299 -0.63 33.03 -11.57
CA GLY A 299 -0.09 33.28 -12.90
C GLY A 299 -0.70 32.43 -14.03
N ARG A 300 -1.38 31.31 -13.69
CA ARG A 300 -2.05 30.38 -14.63
C ARG A 300 -1.14 29.71 -15.67
N THR A 301 0.16 29.92 -15.60
CA THR A 301 1.15 29.23 -16.43
C THR A 301 1.41 27.84 -15.86
N THR A 302 1.47 26.83 -16.73
CA THR A 302 1.87 25.48 -16.34
C THR A 302 3.33 25.49 -15.91
N VAL A 303 3.61 25.00 -14.70
CA VAL A 303 4.97 24.85 -14.17
C VAL A 303 5.11 23.49 -13.54
N THR A 304 6.10 22.72 -13.96
CA THR A 304 6.49 21.48 -13.29
C THR A 304 7.71 21.76 -12.42
N THR A 305 7.67 21.30 -11.18
CA THR A 305 8.78 21.37 -10.24
C THR A 305 9.10 19.97 -9.76
N ASP A 306 10.36 19.56 -9.90
CA ASP A 306 10.83 18.26 -9.42
C ASP A 306 10.96 18.24 -7.90
N LEU A 307 10.62 17.09 -7.31
CA LEU A 307 10.84 16.81 -5.89
C LEU A 307 12.34 16.84 -5.57
N ALA A 308 12.67 17.00 -4.29
CA ALA A 308 14.06 16.92 -3.83
C ALA A 308 14.67 15.53 -4.07
N ALA A 309 13.87 14.48 -3.83
CA ALA A 309 14.18 13.09 -4.15
C ALA A 309 12.91 12.41 -4.71
N PRO A 310 13.06 11.37 -5.55
CA PRO A 310 11.93 10.55 -5.97
C PRO A 310 11.22 9.93 -4.76
N LEU A 311 9.89 9.89 -4.80
CA LEU A 311 9.06 9.47 -3.67
C LEU A 311 8.15 8.29 -4.07
N PRO A 312 8.29 7.10 -3.48
CA PRO A 312 7.38 5.99 -3.69
C PRO A 312 5.93 6.37 -3.35
N ILE A 313 5.00 5.91 -4.18
CA ILE A 313 3.57 6.00 -3.92
C ILE A 313 2.91 4.63 -4.14
N TYR A 314 2.15 4.19 -3.15
CA TYR A 314 1.43 2.92 -3.14
C TYR A 314 -0.08 3.19 -3.13
N ILE A 315 -0.77 2.74 -4.17
CA ILE A 315 -2.21 2.82 -4.27
C ILE A 315 -2.74 1.46 -3.84
N THR A 316 -3.33 1.40 -2.65
CA THR A 316 -3.71 0.16 -1.97
C THR A 316 -5.22 0.07 -1.75
N TYR A 317 -5.66 -1.15 -1.42
CA TYR A 317 -7.06 -1.44 -1.12
C TYR A 317 -7.14 -2.23 0.18
N PHE A 318 -7.16 -1.52 1.31
CA PHE A 318 -7.38 -2.11 2.62
C PHE A 318 -8.75 -1.69 3.16
N THR A 319 -9.64 -2.66 3.35
CA THR A 319 -10.96 -2.47 3.96
C THR A 319 -10.90 -2.49 5.48
N ALA A 320 -9.77 -2.87 6.07
CA ALA A 320 -9.48 -2.66 7.49
C ALA A 320 -8.10 -2.02 7.64
N ALA A 321 -8.03 -0.90 8.37
CA ALA A 321 -6.80 -0.18 8.65
C ALA A 321 -6.98 0.66 9.93
N PRO A 322 -5.90 0.98 10.67
CA PRO A 322 -5.97 1.91 11.78
C PRO A 322 -6.20 3.35 11.30
N ASP A 323 -6.91 4.11 12.13
CA ASP A 323 -6.87 5.57 12.05
C ASP A 323 -5.56 6.12 12.64
N LYS A 324 -5.43 7.45 12.65
CA LYS A 324 -4.26 8.15 13.20
C LYS A 324 -3.96 7.85 14.68
N ASN A 325 -4.91 7.30 15.43
CA ASN A 325 -4.75 6.94 16.84
C ASN A 325 -4.47 5.44 17.02
N GLY A 326 -4.25 4.70 15.92
CA GLY A 326 -4.03 3.24 15.96
C GLY A 326 -5.31 2.41 16.07
N VAL A 327 -6.50 3.04 16.09
CA VAL A 327 -7.76 2.30 16.23
C VAL A 327 -8.19 1.74 14.89
N VAL A 328 -8.23 0.41 14.77
CA VAL A 328 -8.65 -0.26 13.53
C VAL A 328 -10.12 0.02 13.23
N LYS A 329 -10.36 0.55 12.03
CA LYS A 329 -11.68 0.73 11.43
C LYS A 329 -11.86 -0.25 10.28
N ILE A 330 -13.11 -0.62 10.01
CA ILE A 330 -13.50 -1.42 8.84
C ILE A 330 -14.39 -0.54 7.96
N GLN A 331 -14.05 -0.44 6.68
CA GLN A 331 -14.79 0.26 5.65
C GLN A 331 -15.56 -0.72 4.76
N PRO A 332 -16.69 -0.30 4.16
CA PRO A 332 -17.37 -1.10 3.15
C PRO A 332 -16.46 -1.45 1.97
N ASP A 333 -16.64 -2.66 1.44
CA ASP A 333 -15.94 -3.15 0.25
C ASP A 333 -16.56 -2.59 -1.04
N ILE A 334 -16.27 -1.31 -1.33
CA ILE A 334 -16.88 -0.56 -2.44
C ILE A 334 -16.59 -1.15 -3.83
N TYR A 335 -15.53 -1.95 -3.99
CA TYR A 335 -15.14 -2.57 -5.26
C TYR A 335 -15.29 -4.10 -5.29
N GLY A 336 -15.85 -4.73 -4.25
CA GLY A 336 -16.09 -6.17 -4.23
C GLY A 336 -14.80 -7.01 -4.25
N ARG A 337 -13.74 -6.57 -3.56
CA ARG A 337 -12.41 -7.22 -3.54
C ARG A 337 -12.15 -8.05 -2.28
N ASP A 338 -13.08 -8.11 -1.32
CA ASP A 338 -12.94 -8.89 -0.08
C ASP A 338 -13.42 -10.34 -0.23
#